data_AF-A0A315B3P0-F1
#
_entry.id   AF-A0A315B3P0-F1
#
_cell.length_a   1.000
_cell.length_b   1.000
_cell.length_c   1.000
_cell.angle_alpha   90.00
_cell.angle_beta   90.00
_cell.angle_gamma   90.00
#
_symmetry.space_group_name_H-M   'P 1'
#
loop_
_entity.id
_entity.type
_entity.pdbx_description
1 polymer ?
#
loop_
_entity_poly.entity_id
_entity_poly.type
_entity_poly.pdbx_seq_one_letter_code
_entity_poly.pdbx_strand_id
1 'polypeptide(L)'
;MAAAMKKNDAHKVTLERTLFQTLWATFAQPLLQTVLPHFLLGLVIYAPLNWTLYLKDAQKLPLHWLFPLFWVSSGCLAGLACVVAKWLLVGKKKEGEAVHIWSIGVFLDTTWQAFRTLVGSYFMEMTSGSIFFVLWMKLMGSEIELDQGAYVDSMGALLNPEMVEIERGDEGKVKFGKISIEEGGFVGSRAIAMPGVRVESGGCLSALSLAMKEEIVRSK
;
A
#
# COMPACT_ATOMS: atom_id res chain seq x y z
N MET A 1 -22.39 46.79 -0.71
CA MET A 1 -21.03 46.58 -1.26
C MET A 1 -20.94 45.14 -1.71
N ALA A 2 -20.93 44.93 -3.03
CA ALA A 2 -20.91 43.59 -3.62
C ALA A 2 -19.52 42.97 -3.45
N ALA A 3 -19.45 41.86 -2.70
CA ALA A 3 -18.26 41.04 -2.64
C ALA A 3 -18.07 40.37 -4.00
N ALA A 4 -16.98 40.71 -4.68
CA ALA A 4 -16.56 40.05 -5.91
C ALA A 4 -16.33 38.56 -5.61
N MET A 5 -17.28 37.71 -6.03
CA MET A 5 -17.05 36.28 -6.14
C MET A 5 -15.85 36.09 -7.06
N LYS A 6 -14.72 35.66 -6.51
CA LYS A 6 -13.63 35.07 -7.27
C LYS A 6 -14.27 34.00 -8.17
N LYS A 7 -14.26 34.27 -9.46
CA LYS A 7 -14.56 33.31 -10.51
C LYS A 7 -13.52 32.21 -10.36
N ASN A 8 -13.82 31.17 -9.59
CA ASN A 8 -13.10 29.91 -9.70
C ASN A 8 -13.29 29.50 -11.14
N ASP A 9 -12.22 29.57 -11.93
CA ASP A 9 -12.17 28.90 -13.21
C ASP A 9 -12.49 27.44 -12.92
N ALA A 10 -13.76 27.09 -13.18
CA ALA A 10 -14.22 25.73 -13.28
C ALA A 10 -13.49 25.14 -14.49
N HIS A 11 -12.21 24.81 -14.30
CA HIS A 11 -11.49 23.95 -15.21
C HIS A 11 -12.37 22.72 -15.28
N LYS A 12 -12.95 22.48 -16.45
CA LYS A 12 -13.87 21.39 -16.72
C LYS A 12 -13.05 20.11 -16.56
N VAL A 13 -12.96 19.58 -15.33
CA VAL A 13 -12.17 18.37 -15.05
C VAL A 13 -13.04 17.19 -15.43
N THR A 14 -13.04 16.89 -16.73
CA THR A 14 -13.72 15.73 -17.26
C THR A 14 -12.90 14.48 -16.95
N LEU A 15 -13.57 13.37 -16.65
CA LEU A 15 -13.00 12.01 -16.67
C LEU A 15 -12.49 11.61 -18.06
N GLU A 16 -12.62 12.49 -19.06
CA GLU A 16 -12.20 12.29 -20.42
C GLU A 16 -10.69 12.00 -20.48
N ARG A 17 -10.40 10.85 -21.07
CA ARG A 17 -9.05 10.39 -21.33
C ARG A 17 -8.66 10.89 -22.70
N THR A 18 -7.42 11.34 -22.83
CA THR A 18 -6.81 11.42 -24.15
C THR A 18 -6.68 10.02 -24.74
N LEU A 19 -6.67 9.92 -26.06
CA LEU A 19 -6.45 8.65 -26.76
C LEU A 19 -5.12 8.01 -26.32
N PHE A 20 -4.09 8.83 -26.09
CA PHE A 20 -2.80 8.38 -25.53
C PHE A 20 -2.94 7.76 -24.12
N GLN A 21 -3.62 8.45 -23.19
CA GLN A 21 -3.85 7.90 -21.84
C GLN A 21 -4.69 6.61 -21.87
N THR A 22 -5.59 6.49 -22.84
CA THR A 22 -6.40 5.28 -23.04
C THR A 22 -5.53 4.12 -23.53
N LEU A 23 -4.74 4.34 -24.59
CA LEU A 23 -3.80 3.33 -25.09
C LEU A 23 -2.79 2.92 -24.01
N TRP A 24 -2.23 3.89 -23.29
CA TRP A 24 -1.31 3.62 -22.18
C TRP A 24 -1.95 2.72 -21.13
N ALA A 25 -3.10 3.10 -20.61
CA ALA A 25 -3.74 2.36 -19.53
C ALA A 25 -4.33 1.01 -19.96
N THR A 26 -4.67 0.84 -21.24
CA THR A 26 -5.17 -0.44 -21.77
C THR A 26 -4.03 -1.41 -22.07
N PHE A 27 -2.89 -0.94 -22.60
CA PHE A 27 -1.82 -1.81 -23.07
C PHE A 27 -0.55 -1.73 -22.21
N ALA A 28 0.00 -0.53 -22.02
CA ALA A 28 1.29 -0.35 -21.36
C ALA A 28 1.20 -0.59 -19.85
N GLN A 29 0.16 -0.06 -19.19
CA GLN A 29 0.02 -0.13 -17.74
C GLN A 29 -0.13 -1.57 -17.21
N PRO A 30 -0.99 -2.45 -17.78
CA PRO A 30 -1.12 -3.82 -17.31
C PRO A 30 0.16 -4.64 -17.55
N LEU A 31 0.84 -4.41 -18.68
CA LEU A 31 2.13 -5.04 -18.95
C LEU A 31 3.18 -4.60 -17.94
N LEU A 32 3.26 -3.29 -17.64
CA LEU A 32 4.18 -2.77 -16.63
C LEU A 32 3.87 -3.34 -15.24
N GLN A 33 2.61 -3.34 -14.83
CA GLN A 33 2.13 -3.89 -13.56
C GLN A 33 2.29 -5.41 -13.45
N THR A 34 2.47 -6.12 -14.55
CA THR A 34 2.73 -7.57 -14.54
C THR A 34 4.23 -7.83 -14.62
N VAL A 35 4.90 -7.34 -15.65
CA VAL A 35 6.30 -7.67 -15.94
C VAL A 35 7.24 -7.09 -14.89
N LEU A 36 7.08 -5.82 -14.51
CA LEU A 36 8.03 -5.17 -13.60
C LEU A 36 8.02 -5.80 -12.20
N PRO A 37 6.86 -6.03 -11.53
CA PRO A 37 6.81 -6.74 -10.25
C PRO A 37 7.48 -8.11 -10.25
N HIS A 38 7.18 -8.94 -11.25
CA HIS A 38 7.73 -10.29 -11.31
C HIS A 38 9.23 -10.28 -11.62
N PHE A 39 9.67 -9.35 -12.47
CA PHE A 39 11.09 -9.15 -12.75
C PHE A 39 11.86 -8.71 -11.50
N LEU A 40 11.35 -7.72 -10.77
CA LEU A 40 11.94 -7.25 -9.51
C LEU A 40 12.00 -8.37 -8.46
N LEU A 41 10.91 -9.14 -8.31
CA LEU A 41 10.89 -10.27 -7.40
C LEU A 41 11.91 -11.34 -7.80
N GLY A 42 12.01 -11.66 -9.10
CA GLY A 42 13.00 -12.60 -9.63
C GLY A 42 14.43 -12.16 -9.33
N LEU A 43 14.75 -10.87 -9.52
CA LEU A 43 16.06 -10.30 -9.17
C LEU A 43 16.37 -10.42 -7.68
N VAL A 44 15.39 -10.16 -6.82
CA VAL A 44 15.54 -10.28 -5.37
C VAL A 44 15.78 -11.73 -4.95
N ILE A 45 15.04 -12.67 -5.54
CA ILE A 45 15.15 -14.11 -5.24
C ILE A 45 16.47 -14.70 -5.74
N TYR A 46 17.02 -14.16 -6.83
CA TYR A 46 18.23 -14.69 -7.47
C TYR A 46 19.43 -14.74 -6.50
N ALA A 47 19.66 -13.69 -5.71
CA ALA A 47 20.81 -13.63 -4.83
C ALA A 47 20.77 -14.70 -3.71
N PRO A 48 19.68 -14.84 -2.92
CA PRO A 48 19.53 -15.94 -1.97
C PRO A 48 19.58 -17.32 -2.63
N LEU A 49 18.97 -17.48 -3.81
CA LEU A 49 18.96 -18.76 -4.51
C LEU A 49 20.37 -19.18 -4.91
N ASN A 50 21.14 -18.26 -5.49
CA ASN A 50 22.52 -18.50 -5.90
C ASN A 50 23.40 -18.84 -4.69
N TRP A 51 23.20 -18.14 -3.58
CA TRP A 51 23.88 -18.43 -2.32
C TRP A 51 23.56 -19.85 -1.79
N THR A 52 22.28 -20.24 -1.81
CA THR A 52 21.85 -21.59 -1.41
C THR A 52 22.47 -22.67 -2.28
N LEU A 53 22.52 -22.46 -3.60
CA LEU A 53 23.16 -23.40 -4.53
C LEU A 53 24.67 -23.49 -4.29
N TYR A 54 25.33 -22.36 -4.06
CA TYR A 54 26.75 -22.32 -3.71
C TYR A 54 27.05 -23.11 -2.43
N LEU A 55 26.25 -22.96 -1.37
CA LEU A 55 26.41 -23.71 -0.12
C LEU A 55 26.21 -25.22 -0.31
N LYS A 56 25.25 -25.62 -1.15
CA LYS A 56 25.06 -27.03 -1.51
C LYS A 56 26.31 -27.59 -2.19
N ASP A 57 26.83 -26.89 -3.20
CA ASP A 57 27.91 -27.42 -4.02
C ASP A 57 29.29 -27.35 -3.31
N ALA A 58 29.54 -26.28 -2.53
CA ALA A 58 30.79 -26.09 -1.80
C ALA A 58 30.85 -26.85 -0.46
N GLN A 59 29.76 -26.91 0.30
CA GLN A 59 29.75 -27.51 1.65
C GLN A 59 28.98 -28.84 1.73
N LYS A 60 28.47 -29.35 0.60
CA LYS A 60 27.67 -30.60 0.53
C LYS A 60 26.48 -30.63 1.50
N LEU A 61 25.95 -29.45 1.83
CA LEU A 61 24.80 -29.34 2.72
C LEU A 61 23.53 -29.85 2.02
N PRO A 62 22.68 -30.61 2.73
CA PRO A 62 21.40 -31.06 2.20
C PRO A 62 20.46 -29.88 1.92
N LEU A 63 19.90 -29.86 0.71
CA LEU A 63 19.08 -28.75 0.21
C LEU A 63 17.81 -28.51 1.05
N HIS A 64 17.24 -29.56 1.65
CA HIS A 64 16.01 -29.46 2.45
C HIS A 64 16.17 -28.59 3.71
N TRP A 65 17.37 -28.52 4.29
CA TRP A 65 17.65 -27.61 5.42
C TRP A 65 17.88 -26.16 4.97
N LEU A 66 18.30 -25.96 3.72
CA LEU A 66 18.57 -24.64 3.18
C LEU A 66 17.30 -23.95 2.66
N PHE A 67 16.26 -24.70 2.27
CA PHE A 67 15.04 -24.12 1.72
C PHE A 67 14.29 -23.17 2.67
N PRO A 68 14.10 -23.49 3.96
CA PRO A 68 13.48 -22.54 4.90
C PRO A 68 14.30 -21.25 5.05
N LEU A 69 15.63 -21.37 5.13
CA LEU A 69 16.54 -20.22 5.23
C LEU A 69 16.51 -19.37 3.96
N PHE A 70 16.52 -20.03 2.79
CA PHE A 70 16.34 -19.39 1.51
C PHE A 70 15.02 -18.59 1.49
N TRP A 71 13.90 -19.22 1.83
CA TRP A 71 12.58 -18.59 1.75
C TRP A 71 12.43 -17.40 2.70
N VAL A 72 12.93 -17.51 3.94
CA VAL A 72 12.92 -16.40 4.89
C VAL A 72 13.83 -15.26 4.42
N SER A 73 15.05 -15.56 3.96
CA SER A 73 15.98 -14.53 3.50
C SER A 73 15.49 -13.80 2.24
N SER A 74 14.96 -14.53 1.25
CA SER A 74 14.36 -13.95 0.05
C SER A 74 13.09 -13.16 0.39
N GLY A 75 12.27 -13.64 1.33
CA GLY A 75 11.09 -12.95 1.83
C GLY A 75 11.42 -11.60 2.47
N CYS A 76 12.39 -11.58 3.38
CA CYS A 76 12.88 -10.36 4.01
C CYS A 76 13.43 -9.36 2.97
N LEU A 77 14.24 -9.84 2.01
CA LEU A 77 14.75 -8.99 0.94
C LEU A 77 13.64 -8.45 0.04
N ALA A 78 12.60 -9.25 -0.25
CA ALA A 78 11.45 -8.82 -1.04
C ALA A 78 10.65 -7.74 -0.30
N GLY A 79 10.44 -7.90 1.01
CA GLY A 79 9.84 -6.88 1.87
C GLY A 79 10.61 -5.56 1.85
N LEU A 80 11.95 -5.61 1.97
CA LEU A 80 12.82 -4.43 1.88
C LEU A 80 12.81 -3.80 0.48
N ALA A 81 12.87 -4.61 -0.58
CA ALA A 81 12.78 -4.12 -1.95
C ALA A 81 11.45 -3.41 -2.21
N CYS A 82 10.35 -3.92 -1.63
CA CYS A 82 9.04 -3.26 -1.69
C CYS A 82 9.03 -1.90 -0.99
N VAL A 83 9.71 -1.78 0.16
CA VAL A 83 9.89 -0.50 0.87
C VAL A 83 10.71 0.47 0.01
N VAL A 84 11.82 0.02 -0.56
CA VAL A 84 12.66 0.86 -1.44
C VAL A 84 11.87 1.31 -2.67
N ALA A 85 11.16 0.38 -3.32
CA ALA A 85 10.32 0.69 -4.47
C ALA A 85 9.22 1.71 -4.15
N LYS A 86 8.61 1.63 -2.96
CA LYS A 86 7.65 2.64 -2.48
C LYS A 86 8.28 4.03 -2.50
N TRP A 87 9.43 4.18 -1.84
CA TRP A 87 10.07 5.48 -1.68
C TRP A 87 10.59 6.05 -3.00
N LEU A 88 11.00 5.19 -3.94
CA LEU A 88 11.46 5.59 -5.27
C LEU A 88 10.31 5.96 -6.23
N LEU A 89 9.21 5.20 -6.22
CA LEU A 89 8.12 5.37 -7.18
C LEU A 89 7.02 6.32 -6.70
N VAL A 90 6.70 6.28 -5.41
CA VAL A 90 5.54 6.98 -4.83
C VAL A 90 5.97 8.16 -3.95
N GLY A 91 7.04 7.99 -3.16
CA GLY A 91 7.51 9.00 -2.23
C GLY A 91 6.59 9.19 -1.01
N LYS A 92 6.68 10.35 -0.34
CA LYS A 92 5.76 10.76 0.74
C LYS A 92 4.62 11.58 0.15
N LYS A 93 3.39 11.16 0.38
CA LYS A 93 2.18 11.93 0.03
C LYS A 93 1.69 12.71 1.25
N LYS A 94 1.19 13.93 1.02
CA LYS A 94 0.74 14.81 2.10
C LYS A 94 -0.77 14.71 2.30
N GLU A 95 -1.20 14.94 3.54
CA GLU A 95 -2.62 15.02 3.89
C GLU A 95 -3.30 16.18 3.14
N GLY A 96 -4.45 15.90 2.52
CA GLY A 96 -5.19 16.88 1.72
C GLY A 96 -4.66 17.11 0.30
N GLU A 97 -3.61 16.40 -0.11
CA GLU A 97 -3.12 16.44 -1.49
C GLU A 97 -4.15 15.81 -2.43
N ALA A 98 -4.44 16.49 -3.54
CA ALA A 98 -5.36 16.01 -4.57
C ALA A 98 -4.63 15.91 -5.91
N VAL A 99 -4.42 14.69 -6.39
CA VAL A 99 -3.66 14.43 -7.63
C VAL A 99 -4.61 13.97 -8.72
N HIS A 100 -4.41 14.40 -9.96
CA HIS A 100 -5.24 13.96 -11.08
C HIS A 100 -5.13 12.43 -11.29
N ILE A 101 -6.27 11.76 -11.57
CA ILE A 101 -6.35 10.28 -11.72
C ILE A 101 -5.44 9.77 -12.84
N TRP A 102 -5.29 10.54 -13.91
CA TRP A 102 -4.44 10.19 -15.06
C TRP A 102 -2.99 10.71 -14.96
N SER A 103 -2.55 11.10 -13.76
CA SER A 103 -1.19 11.57 -13.54
C SER A 103 -0.20 10.41 -13.52
N ILE A 104 1.07 10.73 -13.84
CA ILE A 104 2.16 9.76 -13.72
C ILE A 104 2.33 9.24 -12.30
N GLY A 105 2.05 10.06 -11.29
CA GLY A 105 2.10 9.66 -9.88
C GLY A 105 1.12 8.55 -9.56
N VAL A 106 -0.10 8.59 -10.10
CA VAL A 106 -1.10 7.51 -9.92
C VAL A 106 -0.67 6.24 -10.67
N PHE A 107 -0.08 6.36 -11.86
CA PHE A 107 0.44 5.18 -12.57
C PHE A 107 1.60 4.53 -11.82
N LEU A 108 2.55 5.30 -11.28
CA LEU A 108 3.65 4.80 -10.46
C LEU A 108 3.14 4.16 -9.16
N ASP A 109 2.13 4.77 -8.52
CA ASP A 109 1.47 4.22 -7.33
C ASP A 109 0.85 2.86 -7.61
N THR A 110 0.09 2.72 -8.69
CA THR A 110 -0.53 1.44 -9.04
C THR A 110 0.49 0.37 -9.45
N THR A 111 1.62 0.76 -10.06
CA THR A 111 2.73 -0.17 -10.34
C THR A 111 3.40 -0.64 -9.05
N TRP A 112 3.63 0.26 -8.11
CA TRP A 112 4.12 -0.10 -6.78
C TRP A 112 3.13 -1.00 -6.04
N GLN A 113 1.82 -0.70 -6.08
CA GLN A 113 0.78 -1.54 -5.46
C GLN A 113 0.79 -2.96 -6.04
N ALA A 114 0.98 -3.13 -7.35
CA ALA A 114 1.11 -4.44 -7.97
C ALA A 114 2.33 -5.23 -7.44
N PHE A 115 3.48 -4.56 -7.30
CA PHE A 115 4.66 -5.18 -6.69
C PHE A 115 4.43 -5.55 -5.22
N ARG A 116 3.78 -4.67 -4.48
CA ARG A 116 3.45 -4.85 -3.07
C ARG A 116 2.48 -6.00 -2.85
N THR A 117 1.49 -6.17 -3.71
CA THR A 117 0.57 -7.33 -3.70
C THR A 117 1.33 -8.63 -3.93
N LEU A 118 2.26 -8.64 -4.90
CA LEU A 118 3.09 -9.81 -5.18
C LEU A 118 3.98 -10.18 -3.97
N VAL A 119 4.66 -9.19 -3.37
CA VAL A 119 5.46 -9.37 -2.15
C VAL A 119 4.62 -9.82 -0.95
N GLY A 120 3.39 -9.30 -0.87
CA GLY A 120 2.32 -9.77 0.02
C GLY A 120 2.14 -11.27 -0.05
N SER A 121 1.72 -11.74 -1.23
CA SER A 121 1.44 -13.17 -1.48
C SER A 121 2.68 -14.07 -1.34
N TYR A 122 3.88 -13.54 -1.58
CA TYR A 122 5.11 -14.31 -1.52
C TYR A 122 5.57 -14.59 -0.08
N PHE A 123 5.48 -13.59 0.80
CA PHE A 123 6.02 -13.70 2.16
C PHE A 123 5.31 -12.83 3.19
N MET A 124 4.97 -11.57 2.85
CA MET A 124 4.54 -10.62 3.90
C MET A 124 3.20 -11.00 4.53
N GLU A 125 2.29 -11.66 3.81
CA GLU A 125 1.03 -12.15 4.36
C GLU A 125 1.24 -13.20 5.46
N MET A 126 2.29 -14.04 5.37
CA MET A 126 2.64 -14.98 6.45
C MET A 126 3.03 -14.26 7.76
N THR A 127 3.52 -13.03 7.64
CA THR A 127 3.95 -12.25 8.81
C THR A 127 2.82 -11.45 9.45
N SER A 128 1.61 -11.48 8.88
CA SER A 128 0.45 -10.76 9.43
C SER A 128 0.17 -11.16 10.88
N GLY A 129 -0.29 -10.20 11.68
CA GLY A 129 -0.47 -10.40 13.12
C GLY A 129 0.83 -10.44 13.94
N SER A 130 2.00 -10.25 13.32
CA SER A 130 3.29 -10.19 14.02
C SER A 130 3.93 -8.80 14.04
N ILE A 131 4.92 -8.63 14.90
CA ILE A 131 5.73 -7.40 15.00
C ILE A 131 6.46 -7.09 13.68
N PHE A 132 6.84 -8.12 12.90
CA PHE A 132 7.52 -7.93 11.62
C PHE A 132 6.64 -7.21 10.59
N PHE A 133 5.35 -7.52 10.59
CA PHE A 133 4.39 -6.86 9.71
C PHE A 133 4.21 -5.40 10.09
N VAL A 134 4.04 -5.12 11.39
CA VAL A 134 3.94 -3.75 11.91
C VAL A 134 5.21 -2.94 11.60
N LEU A 135 6.39 -3.54 11.73
CA LEU A 135 7.66 -2.91 11.36
C LEU A 135 7.70 -2.59 9.86
N TRP A 136 7.28 -3.53 9.00
CA TRP A 136 7.20 -3.31 7.56
C TRP A 136 6.25 -2.17 7.20
N MET A 137 5.08 -2.10 7.84
CA MET A 137 4.15 -0.97 7.67
C MET A 137 4.82 0.36 8.02
N LYS A 138 5.53 0.40 9.16
CA LYS A 138 6.24 1.60 9.62
C LYS A 138 7.32 2.04 8.64
N LEU A 139 8.08 1.10 8.08
CA LEU A 139 9.06 1.36 7.01
C LEU A 139 8.40 1.89 5.73
N MET A 140 7.16 1.50 5.48
CA MET A 140 6.31 2.00 4.40
C MET A 140 5.57 3.30 4.77
N GLY A 141 5.93 3.98 5.86
CA GLY A 141 5.44 5.31 6.18
C GLY A 141 4.22 5.39 7.11
N SER A 142 3.73 4.27 7.65
CA SER A 142 2.66 4.33 8.68
C SER A 142 3.22 4.79 10.03
N GLU A 143 2.48 5.65 10.73
CA GLU A 143 2.79 6.04 12.11
C GLU A 143 2.13 5.04 13.07
N ILE A 144 2.91 4.11 13.60
CA ILE A 144 2.45 3.10 14.55
C ILE A 144 3.30 3.15 15.82
N GLU A 145 2.62 3.22 16.97
CA GLU A 145 3.21 3.06 18.29
C GLU A 145 3.48 1.58 18.56
N LEU A 146 4.78 1.23 18.69
CA LEU A 146 5.20 -0.16 18.88
C LEU A 146 5.08 -0.59 20.35
N ASP A 147 5.13 0.36 21.28
CA ASP A 147 5.19 0.09 22.72
C ASP A 147 3.82 -0.31 23.30
N GLN A 148 2.72 0.14 22.69
CA GLN A 148 1.35 -0.14 23.13
C GLN A 148 0.70 -1.36 22.44
N GLY A 149 1.42 -2.01 21.52
CA GLY A 149 0.97 -3.28 20.91
C GLY A 149 -0.15 -3.13 19.87
N ALA A 150 0.15 -2.52 18.72
CA ALA A 150 -0.77 -2.56 17.57
C ALA A 150 -0.79 -3.95 16.91
N TYR A 151 -1.98 -4.51 16.74
CA TYR A 151 -2.19 -5.78 16.02
C TYR A 151 -2.81 -5.50 14.63
N VAL A 152 -2.13 -5.91 13.57
CA VAL A 152 -2.64 -5.78 12.20
C VAL A 152 -2.47 -7.12 11.47
N ASP A 153 -3.60 -7.68 11.07
CA ASP A 153 -3.68 -9.02 10.46
C ASP A 153 -4.38 -8.99 9.10
N SER A 154 -4.13 -7.93 8.34
CA SER A 154 -4.73 -7.77 7.02
C SER A 154 -3.81 -7.05 6.05
N MET A 155 -3.59 -7.71 4.90
CA MET A 155 -3.02 -7.06 3.71
C MET A 155 -3.97 -6.05 3.07
N GLY A 156 -5.27 -6.07 3.41
CA GLY A 156 -6.27 -5.11 2.93
C GLY A 156 -6.19 -3.74 3.64
N ALA A 157 -5.78 -3.71 4.91
CA ALA A 157 -5.50 -2.49 5.67
C ALA A 157 -4.36 -1.64 5.07
N LEU A 158 -3.74 -2.16 4.01
CA LEU A 158 -2.45 -1.78 3.53
C LEU A 158 -2.51 -1.12 2.16
N LEU A 159 -3.65 -1.05 1.45
CA LEU A 159 -3.73 -0.51 0.07
C LEU A 159 -2.97 0.82 -0.14
N ASN A 160 -2.84 1.63 0.92
CA ASN A 160 -1.73 2.56 1.10
C ASN A 160 -1.47 2.69 2.63
N PRO A 161 -0.37 2.13 3.19
CA PRO A 161 -0.13 2.09 4.64
C PRO A 161 -0.06 3.48 5.29
N GLU A 162 0.28 4.48 4.50
CA GLU A 162 0.32 5.87 4.92
C GLU A 162 -1.04 6.57 4.77
N MET A 163 -1.94 6.14 3.87
CA MET A 163 -3.24 6.81 3.59
C MET A 163 -4.20 5.91 2.77
N VAL A 164 -5.31 5.42 3.32
CA VAL A 164 -6.22 4.46 2.63
C VAL A 164 -7.15 5.09 1.55
N GLU A 165 -7.41 4.29 0.51
CA GLU A 165 -8.49 4.15 -0.54
C GLU A 165 -9.12 5.25 -1.43
N ILE A 166 -9.62 4.72 -2.57
CA ILE A 166 -10.18 5.29 -3.81
C ILE A 166 -11.72 5.24 -3.77
N GLU A 167 -12.40 6.34 -4.16
CA GLU A 167 -13.83 6.36 -4.55
C GLU A 167 -14.03 6.86 -5.99
N ARG A 168 -15.22 6.58 -6.56
CA ARG A 168 -15.64 7.02 -7.91
C ARG A 168 -15.39 8.51 -8.11
N GLY A 169 -14.69 8.83 -9.19
CA GLY A 169 -14.14 10.16 -9.45
C GLY A 169 -15.18 11.25 -9.53
N ASP A 170 -15.47 11.89 -8.39
CA ASP A 170 -15.90 13.27 -8.39
C ASP A 170 -14.66 14.15 -8.64
N GLU A 171 -14.74 14.91 -9.74
CA GLU A 171 -13.74 15.88 -10.20
C GLU A 171 -12.40 15.32 -10.73
N GLY A 172 -12.31 14.02 -11.06
CA GLY A 172 -11.13 13.47 -11.75
C GLY A 172 -9.82 13.48 -10.93
N LYS A 173 -9.93 13.63 -9.61
CA LYS A 173 -8.79 13.70 -8.67
C LYS A 173 -8.86 12.61 -7.60
N VAL A 174 -7.70 12.09 -7.24
CA VAL A 174 -7.47 11.19 -6.10
C VAL A 174 -7.12 12.06 -4.89
N LYS A 175 -7.90 11.97 -3.81
CA LYS A 175 -7.66 12.69 -2.55
C LYS A 175 -7.02 11.77 -1.54
N PHE A 176 -6.09 12.30 -0.76
CA PHE A 176 -5.42 11.58 0.32
C PHE A 176 -5.81 12.15 1.69
N GLY A 177 -6.10 11.27 2.65
CA GLY A 177 -6.43 11.64 4.04
C GLY A 177 -5.93 10.61 5.03
N LYS A 178 -5.45 11.08 6.19
CA LYS A 178 -4.96 10.20 7.25
C LYS A 178 -6.13 9.47 7.90
N ILE A 179 -5.91 8.23 8.30
CA ILE A 179 -6.83 7.48 9.16
C ILE A 179 -6.14 7.32 10.51
N SER A 180 -6.83 7.70 11.58
CA SER A 180 -6.31 7.56 12.93
C SER A 180 -7.17 6.58 13.72
N ILE A 181 -6.51 5.64 14.38
CA ILE A 181 -7.12 4.70 15.32
C ILE A 181 -6.48 4.98 16.66
N GLU A 182 -7.28 5.42 17.63
CA GLU A 182 -6.82 5.72 18.98
C GLU A 182 -6.76 4.46 19.86
N GLU A 183 -6.32 4.61 21.11
CA GLU A 183 -6.14 3.53 22.06
C GLU A 183 -7.43 2.71 22.25
N GLY A 184 -7.33 1.38 22.09
CA GLY A 184 -8.48 0.47 22.18
C GLY A 184 -9.45 0.55 20.99
N GLY A 185 -9.13 1.32 19.95
CA GLY A 185 -9.89 1.36 18.70
C GLY A 185 -9.79 0.04 17.93
N PHE A 186 -10.91 -0.42 17.35
CA PHE A 186 -10.98 -1.69 16.62
C PHE A 186 -11.56 -1.49 15.22
N VAL A 187 -10.90 -2.10 14.22
CA VAL A 187 -11.37 -2.15 12.84
C VAL A 187 -11.60 -3.60 12.44
N GLY A 188 -12.86 -3.94 12.19
CA GLY A 188 -13.30 -5.28 11.86
C GLY A 188 -12.84 -5.74 10.49
N SER A 189 -12.86 -7.07 10.29
CA SER A 189 -12.49 -7.67 9.01
C SER A 189 -13.31 -7.11 7.85
N ARG A 190 -12.61 -6.74 6.76
CA ARG A 190 -13.21 -6.15 5.55
C ARG A 190 -14.04 -4.89 5.80
N ALA A 191 -13.82 -4.22 6.93
CA ALA A 191 -14.32 -2.86 7.10
C ALA A 191 -13.54 -1.90 6.20
N ILE A 192 -14.22 -0.86 5.74
CA ILE A 192 -13.65 0.19 4.91
C ILE A 192 -13.71 1.49 5.71
N ALA A 193 -12.56 2.10 5.92
CA ALA A 193 -12.47 3.44 6.50
C ALA A 193 -12.04 4.40 5.40
N MET A 194 -12.90 5.37 5.08
CA MET A 194 -12.59 6.39 4.08
C MET A 194 -11.51 7.37 4.58
N PRO A 195 -10.89 8.15 3.68
CA PRO A 195 -9.95 9.20 4.05
C PRO A 195 -10.49 10.14 5.14
N GLY A 196 -9.68 10.41 6.16
CA GLY A 196 -10.00 11.32 7.26
C GLY A 196 -10.79 10.71 8.41
N VAL A 197 -11.17 9.42 8.33
CA VAL A 197 -11.87 8.72 9.42
C VAL A 197 -11.00 8.68 10.69
N ARG A 198 -11.65 8.91 11.84
CA ARG A 198 -11.03 8.79 13.16
C ARG A 198 -11.81 7.79 14.00
N VAL A 199 -11.16 6.72 14.42
CA VAL A 199 -11.68 5.78 15.43
C VAL A 199 -11.20 6.27 16.78
N GLU A 200 -12.11 6.85 17.58
CA GLU A 200 -11.81 7.35 18.92
C GLU A 200 -11.46 6.20 19.87
N SER A 201 -10.93 6.53 21.04
CA SER A 201 -10.58 5.52 22.05
C SER A 201 -11.77 4.62 22.39
N GLY A 202 -11.57 3.30 22.30
CA GLY A 202 -12.62 2.28 22.46
C GLY A 202 -13.65 2.21 21.33
N GLY A 203 -13.50 3.01 20.27
CA GLY A 203 -14.36 3.00 19.09
C GLY A 203 -14.26 1.69 18.30
N CYS A 204 -15.38 1.23 17.73
CA CYS A 204 -15.42 -0.05 17.03
C CYS A 204 -16.08 0.10 15.65
N LEU A 205 -15.27 0.00 14.61
CA LEU A 205 -15.75 -0.15 13.24
C LEU A 205 -16.02 -1.63 12.96
N SER A 206 -17.29 -2.00 12.87
CA SER A 206 -17.71 -3.41 12.73
C SER A 206 -17.22 -4.05 11.42
N ALA A 207 -17.16 -5.38 11.37
CA ALA A 207 -16.82 -6.10 10.13
C ALA A 207 -17.79 -5.76 8.99
N LEU A 208 -17.28 -5.69 7.76
CA LEU A 208 -18.05 -5.35 6.53
C LEU A 208 -18.74 -3.97 6.57
N SER A 209 -18.38 -3.10 7.52
CA SER A 209 -18.94 -1.75 7.61
C SER A 209 -18.11 -0.73 6.81
N LEU A 210 -18.72 0.42 6.54
CA LEU A 210 -18.10 1.54 5.86
C LEU A 210 -18.18 2.77 6.77
N ALA A 211 -17.04 3.32 7.17
CA ALA A 211 -16.97 4.65 7.77
C ALA A 211 -16.76 5.68 6.67
N MET A 212 -17.68 6.65 6.59
CA MET A 212 -17.68 7.71 5.59
C MET A 212 -16.57 8.73 5.83
N LYS A 213 -16.28 9.56 4.82
CA LYS A 213 -15.21 10.57 4.88
C LYS A 213 -15.32 11.47 6.10
N GLU A 214 -14.19 11.66 6.79
CA GLU A 214 -14.08 12.49 8.01
C GLU A 214 -15.03 12.06 9.16
N GLU A 215 -15.59 10.85 9.08
CA GLU A 215 -16.46 10.31 10.13
C GLU A 215 -15.65 9.99 11.40
N ILE A 216 -16.29 10.24 12.54
CA ILE A 216 -15.75 9.93 13.86
C ILE A 216 -16.49 8.71 14.41
N VAL A 217 -15.79 7.58 14.51
CA VAL A 217 -16.31 6.34 15.06
C VAL A 217 -16.09 6.36 16.57
N ARG A 218 -17.18 6.55 17.33
CA ARG A 218 -17.15 6.66 18.79
C ARG A 218 -17.33 5.31 19.50
N SER A 219 -16.87 5.22 20.74
CA SER A 219 -17.30 4.15 21.65
C SER A 219 -18.81 4.24 21.87
N LYS A 220 -19.47 3.08 21.92
CA LYS A 220 -20.83 2.99 22.48
C LYS A 220 -20.81 3.13 23.99
#